data_AF-A0A3R9S2C2-F1
#
_entry.id   AF-A0A3R9S2C2-F1
#
_cell.length_a   1.000
_cell.length_b   1.000
_cell.length_c   1.000
_cell.angle_alpha   90.00
_cell.angle_beta   90.00
_cell.angle_gamma   90.00
#
_symmetry.space_group_name_H-M   'P 1'
#
loop_
_entity.id
_entity.type
_entity.pdbx_description
1 polymer ?
#
loop_
_entity_poly.entity_id
_entity_poly.type
_entity_poly.pdbx_seq_one_letter_code
_entity_poly.pdbx_strand_id
1 'polypeptide(L)' 'MKKIILATAMSGVVLLLGACATTPKNTLAIQKEKNQFEVTGIGKTNLIAKNNAVTAAQKTCSKSTTPVIVDEKTSYHG' A
#
# COMPACT_ATOMS: atom_id res chain seq x y z
N MET A 1 -0.20 -46.40 20.95
CA MET A 1 0.31 -45.02 21.18
C MET A 1 1.13 -44.44 20.02
N LYS A 2 0.99 -44.93 18.77
CA LYS A 2 1.77 -44.45 17.61
C LYS A 2 1.01 -43.47 16.71
N LYS A 3 -0.31 -43.37 16.87
CA LYS A 3 -1.21 -42.55 16.03
C LYS A 3 -1.36 -41.09 16.50
N ILE A 4 -0.95 -40.78 17.74
CA ILE A 4 -1.11 -39.46 18.36
C ILE A 4 0.04 -38.51 17.95
N ILE A 5 1.20 -39.05 17.58
CA ILE A 5 2.40 -38.25 17.24
C ILE A 5 2.30 -37.61 15.84
N LEU A 6 1.44 -38.13 14.96
CA LEU A 6 1.25 -37.59 13.60
C LEU A 6 0.26 -36.41 13.53
N ALA A 7 -0.58 -36.22 14.55
CA ALA A 7 -1.59 -35.15 14.56
C ALA A 7 -1.02 -33.78 14.99
N THR A 8 0.13 -33.75 15.66
CA THR A 8 0.76 -32.51 16.16
C THR A 8 1.69 -31.83 15.17
N ALA A 9 2.05 -32.48 14.04
CA ALA A 9 2.97 -31.91 13.05
C ALA A 9 2.34 -30.85 12.14
N MET A 10 1.01 -30.73 12.11
CA MET A 10 0.30 -29.87 11.14
C MET A 10 -0.04 -28.46 11.66
N SER A 11 0.20 -28.17 12.94
CA SER A 11 -0.15 -26.87 13.56
C SER A 11 0.93 -25.78 13.41
N GLY A 12 2.11 -26.10 12.87
CA GLY A 12 3.24 -25.15 12.77
C GLY A 12 3.24 -24.23 11.54
N VAL A 13 2.43 -24.52 10.51
CA VAL A 13 2.50 -23.83 9.21
C VAL A 13 1.78 -22.47 9.21
N VAL A 14 0.86 -22.23 10.16
CA VAL A 14 0.05 -21.00 10.21
C VAL A 14 0.87 -19.76 10.61
N LEU A 15 1.95 -19.94 11.37
CA LEU A 15 2.77 -18.82 11.87
C LEU A 15 3.72 -18.24 10.82
N LEU A 16 3.91 -18.90 9.67
CA LEU A 16 4.80 -18.44 8.60
C LEU A 16 4.08 -17.62 7.52
N LEU A 17 2.75 -17.60 7.50
CA LEU A 17 1.97 -16.89 6.45
C LEU A 17 1.76 -15.39 6.71
N GLY A 18 2.22 -14.85 7.85
CA GLY A 18 2.01 -13.45 8.22
C GLY A 18 2.84 -12.42 7.44
N ALA A 19 3.82 -12.85 6.64
CA ALA A 19 4.81 -11.95 6.04
C ALA A 19 4.36 -11.26 4.74
N CYS A 20 3.25 -11.66 4.11
CA CYS A 20 2.81 -11.09 2.81
C CYS A 20 1.80 -9.93 2.93
N ALA A 21 1.35 -9.59 4.16
CA ALA A 21 0.33 -8.55 4.36
C ALA A 21 0.91 -7.15 4.62
N THR A 22 2.16 -6.87 4.22
CA THR A 22 2.75 -5.53 4.33
C THR A 22 2.27 -4.66 3.17
N THR A 23 1.18 -3.92 3.39
CA THR A 23 0.74 -2.87 2.47
C THR A 23 1.80 -1.76 2.40
N PRO A 24 2.46 -1.52 1.26
CA PRO A 24 3.46 -0.46 1.15
C PRO A 24 2.76 0.90 1.32
N LYS A 25 3.18 1.67 2.34
CA LYS A 25 2.61 2.99 2.65
C LYS A 25 3.27 4.12 1.86
N ASN A 26 4.48 3.89 1.34
CA ASN A 26 5.23 4.84 0.54
C ASN A 26 5.16 4.38 -0.91
N THR A 27 4.60 5.23 -1.75
CA THR A 27 4.52 5.04 -3.19
C THR A 27 5.53 5.95 -3.86
N LEU A 28 6.03 5.51 -5.02
CA LEU A 28 6.96 6.31 -5.80
C LEU A 28 6.20 7.47 -6.46
N ALA A 29 6.80 8.65 -6.43
CA ALA A 29 6.34 9.76 -7.26
C ALA A 29 7.07 9.71 -8.59
N ILE A 30 6.32 9.54 -9.68
CA ILE A 30 6.85 9.48 -11.04
C ILE A 30 6.74 10.87 -11.67
N GLN A 31 7.84 11.43 -12.15
CA GLN A 31 7.82 12.68 -12.90
C GLN A 31 7.24 12.43 -14.29
N LYS A 32 6.18 13.18 -14.63
CA LYS A 32 5.59 13.24 -15.97
C LYS A 32 6.01 14.53 -16.66
N GLU A 33 5.61 14.65 -17.92
CA GLU A 33 5.83 15.86 -18.70
C GLU A 33 5.23 17.10 -18.02
N LYS A 34 5.74 18.29 -18.37
CA LYS A 34 5.26 19.58 -17.85
C LYS A 34 5.33 19.71 -16.33
N ASN A 35 6.33 19.09 -15.68
CA ASN A 35 6.54 19.12 -14.22
C ASN A 35 5.34 18.59 -13.42
N GLN A 36 4.57 17.67 -14.00
CA GLN A 36 3.52 16.97 -13.28
C GLN A 36 4.08 15.75 -12.56
N PHE A 37 3.47 15.35 -11.46
CA PHE A 37 3.87 14.18 -10.69
C PHE A 37 2.71 13.22 -10.60
N GLU A 38 2.95 11.98 -11.00
CA GLU A 38 2.03 10.88 -10.73
C GLU A 38 2.42 10.25 -9.40
N VAL A 39 1.48 10.26 -8.46
CA VAL A 39 1.63 9.64 -7.15
C VAL A 39 0.54 8.60 -6.96
N THR A 40 0.89 7.49 -6.34
CA THR A 40 -0.10 6.47 -5.97
C THR A 40 -0.40 6.62 -4.48
N GLY A 41 -1.61 6.33 -4.02
CA GLY A 41 -1.90 6.22 -2.59
C GLY A 41 -2.55 4.87 -2.32
N ILE A 42 -2.10 4.16 -1.29
CA ILE A 42 -2.66 2.86 -0.93
C ILE A 42 -3.40 2.97 0.40
N GLY A 43 -4.60 2.40 0.48
CA GLY A 43 -5.43 2.44 1.68
C GLY A 43 -6.52 1.38 1.65
N LYS A 44 -7.03 1.02 2.85
CA LYS A 44 -8.13 0.06 3.00
C LYS A 44 -9.46 0.57 2.42
N THR A 45 -9.58 1.90 2.30
CA THR A 45 -10.73 2.56 1.69
C THR A 45 -10.23 3.54 0.65
N ASN A 46 -11.10 3.87 -0.31
CA ASN A 46 -10.83 4.87 -1.32
C ASN A 46 -10.41 6.22 -0.69
N LEU A 47 -11.11 6.65 0.38
CA LEU A 47 -10.78 7.88 1.10
C LEU A 47 -9.36 7.86 1.71
N ILE A 48 -8.96 6.75 2.32
CA ILE A 48 -7.62 6.62 2.91
C ILE A 48 -6.56 6.62 1.80
N ALA A 49 -6.82 5.91 0.69
CA ALA A 49 -5.93 5.90 -0.47
C ALA A 49 -5.71 7.30 -1.04
N LYS A 50 -6.78 8.09 -1.20
CA LYS A 50 -6.71 9.48 -1.67
C LYS A 50 -5.92 10.39 -0.74
N ASN A 51 -6.19 10.35 0.56
CA ASN A 51 -5.45 11.15 1.54
C ASN A 51 -3.95 10.81 1.57
N ASN A 52 -3.62 9.52 1.42
CA ASN A 52 -2.24 9.07 1.32
C ASN A 52 -1.56 9.56 0.02
N ALA A 53 -2.26 9.52 -1.11
CA ALA A 53 -1.77 10.06 -2.38
C ALA A 53 -1.48 11.56 -2.29
N VAL A 54 -2.40 12.35 -1.72
CA VAL A 54 -2.24 13.80 -1.52
C VAL A 54 -1.03 14.09 -0.60
N THR A 55 -0.92 13.35 0.50
CA THR A 55 0.21 13.49 1.43
C THR A 55 1.54 13.14 0.75
N ALA A 56 1.55 12.13 -0.12
CA ALA A 56 2.72 11.77 -0.90
C ALA A 56 3.10 12.89 -1.89
N ALA A 57 2.13 13.43 -2.64
CA ALA A 57 2.36 14.57 -3.54
C ALA A 57 2.89 15.81 -2.82
N GLN A 58 2.35 16.13 -1.65
CA GLN A 58 2.85 17.22 -0.79
C GLN A 58 4.32 17.00 -0.44
N LYS A 59 4.69 15.78 -0.01
CA LYS A 59 6.09 15.46 0.33
C LYS A 59 7.02 15.54 -0.89
N THR A 60 6.55 15.19 -2.08
CA THR A 60 7.33 15.26 -3.32
C THR A 60 7.60 16.69 -3.76
N CYS A 61 6.60 17.58 -3.71
CA CYS A 61 6.76 18.95 -4.23
C CYS A 61 7.36 19.91 -3.19
N SER A 62 6.89 19.85 -1.94
CA SER A 62 7.38 20.55 -0.73
C SER A 62 6.27 20.52 0.32
N LYS A 63 6.62 20.40 1.61
CA LYS A 63 5.64 20.32 2.72
C LYS A 63 4.63 21.48 2.79
N SER A 64 4.92 22.62 2.15
CA SER A 64 4.02 23.80 2.12
C SER A 64 3.27 23.97 0.80
N THR A 65 3.37 23.02 -0.14
CA THR A 65 2.71 23.10 -1.44
C THR A 65 1.39 22.34 -1.39
N THR A 66 0.32 22.95 -1.90
CA THR A 66 -0.96 22.25 -2.11
C THR A 66 -0.96 21.64 -3.51
N PRO A 67 -0.93 20.30 -3.65
CA PRO A 67 -0.95 19.68 -4.97
C PRO A 67 -2.31 19.89 -5.65
N VAL A 68 -2.30 20.15 -6.95
CA VAL A 68 -3.49 20.21 -7.79
C VAL A 68 -3.68 18.85 -8.47
N ILE A 69 -4.85 18.25 -8.32
CA ILE A 69 -5.17 16.97 -8.94
C ILE A 69 -5.63 17.24 -10.37
N VAL A 70 -4.83 16.81 -11.35
CA VAL A 70 -5.14 16.97 -12.78
C VAL A 70 -5.88 15.74 -13.32
N ASP A 71 -5.50 14.55 -12.86
CA ASP A 71 -6.11 13.28 -13.22
C ASP A 71 -6.10 12.34 -12.01
N GLU A 72 -7.13 11.51 -11.90
CA GLU A 72 -7.28 10.56 -10.79
C GLU A 72 -7.77 9.21 -11.31
N LYS A 73 -7.07 8.15 -10.90
CA LYS A 73 -7.50 6.77 -11.13
C LYS A 73 -7.45 6.00 -9.81
N THR A 74 -8.53 5.31 -9.48
CA THR A 74 -8.57 4.37 -8.35
C THR A 74 -8.78 2.95 -8.87
N SER A 75 -8.06 2.00 -8.29
CA SER A 75 -8.21 0.56 -8.57
C SER A 75 -8.34 -0.20 -7.25
N TYR A 76 -9.18 -1.25 -7.23
CA TYR A 76 -9.36 -2.14 -6.09
C TYR A 76 -8.54 -3.42 -6.31
N HIS A 77 -7.73 -3.80 -5.33
CA HIS A 77 -6.73 -4.88 -5.47
C HIS A 77 -7.01 -6.12 -4.60
N GLY A 78 -8.20 -6.25 -3.98
CA GLY A 78 -8.59 -7.44 -3.21
C GLY A 78 -8.26 -7.33 -1.74
#